data_AF-A0A537G964-F1
#
_entry.id   AF-A0A537G964-F1
#
_cell.length_a   1.000
_cell.length_b   1.000
_cell.length_c   1.000
_cell.angle_alpha   90.00
_cell.angle_beta   90.00
_cell.angle_gamma   90.00
#
_symmetry.space_group_name_H-M   'P 1'
#
loop_
_entity.id
_entity.type
_entity.pdbx_description
1 polymer ?
#
loop_
_entity_poly.entity_id
_entity_poly.type
_entity_poly.pdbx_seq_one_letter_code
_entity_poly.pdbx_strand_id
1 'polypeptide(L)' 'KMVEGALNKFLAEITLLGQPFVKDDKQSVEKVLAGKKAKVNGYAFIVVGEGIEKKSGDFAAEVMAQAGKAR' A
#
# COMPACT_ATOMS: atom_id res chain seq x y z
N LYS A 1 20.19 -21.94 0.56
CA LYS A 1 18.99 -22.26 -0.23
C LYS A 1 17.64 -21.87 0.40
N MET A 2 17.37 -22.10 1.70
CA MET A 2 16.10 -21.60 2.30
C MET A 2 16.05 -20.06 2.38
N VAL A 3 17.17 -19.42 2.74
CA VAL A 3 17.27 -17.96 2.87
C VAL A 3 17.11 -17.25 1.51
N GLU A 4 17.73 -17.77 0.45
CA GLU A 4 17.54 -17.23 -0.91
C GLU A 4 16.09 -17.34 -1.38
N GLY A 5 15.41 -18.46 -1.09
CA GLY A 5 13.99 -18.61 -1.40
C GLY A 5 13.12 -17.59 -0.67
N ALA A 6 13.40 -17.36 0.62
CA ALA A 6 12.70 -16.34 1.41
C ALA A 6 12.98 -14.92 0.88
N LEU A 7 14.22 -14.62 0.50
CA LEU A 7 14.60 -13.34 -0.08
C LEU A 7 13.91 -13.11 -1.42
N ASN A 8 13.89 -14.12 -2.29
CA ASN A 8 13.21 -14.02 -3.59
C ASN A 8 11.70 -13.80 -3.43
N LYS A 9 11.08 -14.45 -2.44
CA LYS A 9 9.66 -14.22 -2.11
C LYS A 9 9.43 -12.79 -1.62
N PHE A 10 10.26 -12.31 -0.70
CA PHE A 10 10.18 -10.95 -0.17
C PHE A 10 10.32 -9.89 -1.27
N LEU A 11 11.27 -10.08 -2.19
CA LEU A 11 11.44 -9.19 -3.34
C LEU A 11 10.24 -9.22 -4.30
N ALA A 12 9.63 -10.39 -4.51
CA ALA A 12 8.44 -10.52 -5.35
C ALA A 12 7.22 -9.79 -4.74
N GLU A 13 7.10 -9.74 -3.42
CA GLU A 13 5.98 -9.08 -2.74
C GLU A 13 6.15 -7.55 -2.66
N ILE A 14 7.38 -7.04 -2.62
CA ILE A 14 7.64 -5.61 -2.39
C ILE A 14 7.94 -4.82 -3.67
N THR A 15 8.47 -5.47 -4.71
CA THR A 15 8.80 -4.78 -5.97
C THR A 15 7.63 -4.77 -6.94
N LEU A 16 7.39 -3.62 -7.59
CA LEU A 16 6.31 -3.48 -8.58
C LEU A 16 6.37 -4.56 -9.67
N LEU A 17 7.57 -4.90 -10.16
CA LEU A 17 7.75 -5.85 -11.27
C LEU A 17 7.50 -7.30 -10.87
N GLY A 18 7.82 -7.67 -9.62
CA GLY A 18 7.62 -9.01 -9.09
C GLY A 18 6.17 -9.30 -8.68
N GLN A 19 5.40 -8.26 -8.40
CA GLN A 19 4.01 -8.39 -7.95
C GLN A 19 3.08 -8.95 -9.04
N PRO A 20 2.03 -9.70 -8.64
CA PRO A 20 0.97 -10.13 -9.55
C PRO A 20 0.22 -8.91 -10.11
N PHE A 21 -0.18 -8.97 -11.37
CA PHE A 21 -0.92 -7.89 -12.00
C PHE A 21 -2.38 -7.90 -11.54
N VAL A 22 -2.87 -6.79 -10.98
CA VAL A 22 -4.21 -6.70 -10.36
C VAL A 22 -5.37 -7.10 -11.29
N LYS A 23 -5.22 -6.92 -12.61
CA LYS A 23 -6.25 -7.32 -13.59
C LYS A 23 -6.11 -8.76 -14.09
N ASP A 24 -4.95 -9.39 -13.89
CA ASP A 24 -4.67 -10.78 -14.25
C ASP A 24 -3.59 -11.32 -13.30
N ASP A 25 -4.06 -11.94 -12.22
CA ASP A 25 -3.24 -12.46 -11.12
C ASP A 25 -2.34 -13.64 -11.52
N LYS A 26 -2.52 -14.18 -12.73
CA LYS A 26 -1.70 -15.27 -13.29
C LYS A 26 -0.33 -14.80 -13.78
N GLN A 27 -0.15 -13.50 -13.99
CA GLN A 27 1.08 -12.92 -14.51
C GLN A 27 1.61 -11.83 -13.59
N SER A 28 2.93 -11.75 -13.45
CA SER A 28 3.56 -10.61 -12.81
C SER A 28 3.49 -9.38 -13.71
N VAL A 29 3.60 -8.20 -13.11
CA VAL A 29 3.64 -6.93 -13.87
C VAL A 29 4.77 -6.93 -14.91
N GLU A 30 5.92 -7.52 -14.59
CA GLU A 30 7.03 -7.69 -15.54
C GLU A 30 6.63 -8.48 -16.79
N LYS A 31 5.94 -9.62 -16.63
CA LYS A 31 5.49 -10.46 -17.75
C LYS A 31 4.50 -9.72 -18.65
N VAL A 32 3.59 -8.96 -18.04
CA VAL A 32 2.62 -8.14 -18.77
C VAL A 32 3.31 -7.05 -19.59
N LEU A 33 4.34 -6.40 -19.03
CA LEU A 33 5.13 -5.37 -19.73
C LEU A 33 5.94 -5.97 -20.88
N ALA A 34 6.59 -7.12 -20.65
CA ALA A 34 7.39 -7.81 -21.66
C ALA A 34 6.55 -8.20 -22.88
N GLY A 35 5.35 -8.75 -22.67
CA GLY A 35 4.41 -9.09 -23.74
C GLY A 35 3.96 -7.89 -24.57
N LYS A 36 4.01 -6.68 -23.99
CA LYS A 36 3.66 -5.41 -24.66
C LYS A 36 4.88 -4.63 -25.16
N LYS A 37 6.09 -5.16 -25.03
CA LYS A 37 7.36 -4.47 -25.34
C LYS A 37 7.47 -3.10 -24.63
N ALA A 38 6.92 -3.00 -23.43
CA ALA A 38 6.89 -1.79 -22.61
C ALA A 38 7.85 -1.88 -21.43
N LYS A 39 8.20 -0.73 -20.85
CA LYS A 39 9.07 -0.62 -19.68
C LYS A 39 8.51 0.43 -18.73
N VAL A 40 8.73 0.24 -17.43
CA VAL A 40 8.44 1.24 -16.40
C VAL A 40 9.73 1.98 -16.09
N ASN A 41 9.75 3.29 -16.31
CA ASN A 41 10.92 4.13 -16.05
C ASN A 41 10.94 4.72 -14.64
N GLY A 42 9.77 4.84 -14.01
CA GLY A 42 9.60 5.35 -12.67
C GLY A 42 8.12 5.37 -12.29
N TYR A 43 7.85 5.32 -10.99
CA TYR A 43 6.52 5.51 -10.44
C TYR A 43 6.64 6.20 -9.07
N ALA A 44 5.57 6.87 -8.66
CA ALA A 44 5.41 7.40 -7.32
C ALA A 44 4.07 6.91 -6.79
N PHE A 45 4.05 6.46 -5.53
CA PHE A 45 2.83 6.13 -4.82
C PHE A 45 2.56 7.27 -3.84
N ILE A 46 1.40 7.92 -3.97
CA ILE A 46 1.03 9.05 -3.13
C ILE A 46 -0.30 8.68 -2.49
N VAL A 47 -0.33 8.60 -1.16
CA VAL A 47 -1.54 8.28 -0.41
C VAL A 47 -1.92 9.46 0.47
N VAL A 48 -3.20 9.84 0.46
CA VAL A 48 -3.71 10.89 1.34
C VAL A 48 -3.54 10.45 2.80
N GLY A 49 -2.83 11.25 3.59
CA GLY A 49 -2.56 10.94 4.99
C GLY A 49 -1.34 10.03 5.24
N GLU A 50 -0.53 9.76 4.22
CA GLU A 50 0.74 9.06 4.41
C GLU A 50 1.63 9.81 5.42
N GLY A 51 2.09 9.10 6.46
CA GLY A 51 2.89 9.67 7.54
C GLY A 51 2.14 10.55 8.54
N ILE A 52 0.82 10.73 8.40
CA ILE A 52 0.00 11.49 9.35
C ILE A 52 -0.61 10.53 10.38
N GLU A 53 -0.37 10.78 11.67
CA GLU A 53 -1.03 10.04 12.73
C GLU A 53 -2.55 10.29 12.67
N LYS A 54 -3.31 9.21 12.45
CA LYS A 54 -4.76 9.28 12.43
C LYS A 54 -5.26 9.52 13.85
N LYS A 55 -5.62 10.75 14.16
CA LYS A 55 -6.28 11.10 15.41
C LYS A 55 -7.58 10.32 15.54
N SER A 56 -7.63 9.39 16.49
CA SER A 56 -8.87 8.73 16.88
C SER A 56 -9.54 9.60 17.94
N GLY A 57 -10.56 10.36 17.54
CA GLY A 57 -11.40 11.12 18.48
C GLY A 57 -12.57 10.28 18.96
N ASP A 58 -12.83 10.27 20.27
CA ASP A 58 -14.07 9.75 20.83
C ASP A 58 -15.13 10.86 20.77
N PHE A 59 -16.01 10.77 19.78
CA PHE A 59 -17.10 11.71 19.57
C PHE A 59 -18.00 11.85 20.81
N ALA A 60 -18.19 10.77 21.59
CA ALA A 60 -19.00 10.82 22.80
C ALA A 60 -18.33 11.68 23.88
N ALA A 61 -17.01 11.56 24.05
CA ALA A 61 -16.25 12.39 24.99
C ALA A 61 -16.24 13.87 24.58
N GLU A 62 -16.14 14.17 23.27
CA GLU A 62 -16.21 15.54 22.76
C GLU A 62 -17.59 16.18 22.99
N VAL A 63 -18.67 15.42 22.76
CA VAL A 63 -20.05 15.87 23.01
C VAL A 63 -20.28 16.15 24.50
N MET A 64 -19.81 15.26 25.39
CA MET A 64 -19.94 15.48 26.83
C MET A 64 -19.16 16.72 27.30
N ALA A 65 -17.96 16.95 26.77
CA ALA A 65 -17.14 18.11 27.11
C ALA A 65 -17.78 19.44 26.66
N GLN A 66 -18.49 19.45 25.53
CA GLN A 66 -19.24 20.63 25.07
C GLN A 66 -20.50 20.88 25.91
N ALA A 67 -21.26 19.83 26.24
CA ALA A 67 -22.46 19.96 27.07
C ALA A 67 -22.16 20.41 28.51
N GLY A 68 -21.02 20.01 29.06
CA GLY A 68 -20.58 20.42 30.41
C GLY A 68 -20.10 21.87 30.51
N LYS A 69 -19.64 22.49 29.41
CA LYS A 69 -19.22 23.91 29.38
C LYS A 69 -20.39 24.91 29.23
N ALA A 70 -21.59 24.42 28.93
CA ALA A 70 -22.79 25.24 28.75
C ALA A 70 -23.64 25.37 30.04
N ARG A 71 -23.11 24.94 31.19
CA ARG A 71 -23.73 25.07 32.52
C ARG A 71 -22.96 26.02 33.42
#